data_AF-A0A1W9X5C0-F1
#
_entry.id   AF-A0A1W9X5C0-F1
#
_cell.length_a   1.000
_cell.length_b   1.000
_cell.length_c   1.000
_cell.angle_alpha   90.00
_cell.angle_beta   90.00
_cell.angle_gamma   90.00
#
_symmetry.space_group_name_H-M   'P 1'
#
loop_
_entity.id
_entity.type
_entity.pdbx_description
1 polymer ?
#
loop_
_entity_poly.entity_id
_entity_poly.type
_entity_poly.pdbx_seq_one_letter_code
_entity_poly.pdbx_strand_id
1 'polypeptide(L)'
;MTASVCHFPPGTSKWNKIGHRMFCHINKNWRGRPLVSRETVVNLIGNTKTAKGLRIRAKPDENIYEKGKKITDSELESVNIEGSDFHGEWDHRIKMSDVQ
;
A
#
# COMPACT_ATOMS: atom_id res chain seq x y z
N MET A 1 -13.37 11.94 -8.96
CA MET A 1 -12.78 11.56 -7.65
C MET A 1 -11.29 11.92 -7.65
N THR A 2 -10.72 12.38 -6.54
CA THR A 2 -9.31 12.79 -6.46
C THR A 2 -8.58 11.97 -5.41
N ALA A 3 -7.40 11.44 -5.74
CA ALA A 3 -6.51 10.76 -4.81
C ALA A 3 -5.27 11.62 -4.54
N SER A 4 -4.98 11.89 -3.28
CA SER A 4 -3.73 12.56 -2.88
C SER A 4 -2.65 11.54 -2.54
N VAL A 5 -1.46 11.74 -3.09
CA VAL A 5 -0.27 10.92 -2.87
C VAL A 5 0.76 11.78 -2.13
N CYS A 6 1.12 11.35 -0.93
CA CYS A 6 2.13 12.00 -0.10
C CYS A 6 3.28 11.04 0.16
N HIS A 7 4.50 11.50 -0.08
CA HIS A 7 5.72 10.73 0.06
C HIS A 7 6.44 11.09 1.34
N PHE A 8 7.05 10.06 1.92
CA PHE A 8 8.06 10.25 2.95
C PHE A 8 9.43 10.38 2.27
N PRO A 9 10.35 11.24 2.77
CA PRO A 9 11.70 11.33 2.21
C PRO A 9 12.44 9.98 2.24
N PRO A 10 13.44 9.77 1.37
CA PRO A 10 14.24 8.55 1.41
C PRO A 10 14.81 8.23 2.80
N GLY A 11 14.81 6.95 3.19
CA GLY A 11 15.38 6.51 4.47
C GLY A 11 14.50 6.73 5.71
N THR A 12 13.25 7.17 5.55
CA THR A 12 12.35 7.50 6.68
C THR A 12 11.27 6.45 6.96
N SER A 13 11.43 5.20 6.49
CA SER A 13 10.47 4.10 6.69
C SER A 13 10.14 3.84 8.17
N LYS A 14 11.09 4.10 9.08
CA LYS A 14 10.89 4.07 10.54
C LYS A 14 9.73 4.95 10.99
N TRP A 15 9.40 6.02 10.29
CA TRP A 15 8.32 6.93 10.68
C TRP A 15 6.94 6.55 10.10
N ASN A 16 6.88 5.52 9.25
CA ASN A 16 5.61 5.06 8.71
C ASN A 16 4.75 4.42 9.82
N LYS A 17 3.61 5.06 10.12
CA LYS A 17 2.66 4.65 11.17
C LYS A 17 2.18 3.21 11.00
N ILE A 18 2.09 2.69 9.77
CA ILE A 18 1.62 1.32 9.53
C ILE A 18 2.55 0.27 10.17
N GLY A 19 3.87 0.55 10.21
CA GLY A 19 4.85 -0.31 10.88
C GLY A 19 4.56 -0.45 12.37
N HIS A 20 4.23 0.67 13.01
CA HIS A 20 4.00 0.76 14.46
C HIS A 20 2.60 0.38 14.91
N ARG A 21 1.61 0.50 14.02
CA ARG A 21 0.19 0.29 14.36
C ARG A 21 -0.38 -1.02 13.82
N MET A 22 0.19 -1.57 12.75
CA MET A 22 -0.34 -2.76 12.09
C MET A 22 0.70 -3.88 12.00
N PHE A 23 1.84 -3.64 11.36
CA PHE A 23 2.83 -4.69 11.11
C PHE A 23 3.47 -5.23 12.40
N CYS A 24 3.65 -4.40 13.43
CA CYS A 24 4.14 -4.86 14.73
C CYS A 24 3.26 -5.95 15.37
N HIS A 25 1.94 -5.90 15.15
CA HIS A 25 0.99 -6.89 15.66
C HIS A 25 0.95 -8.14 14.79
N ILE A 26 1.05 -8.00 13.46
CA ILE A 26 1.16 -9.13 12.53
C ILE A 26 2.41 -9.96 12.87
N ASN A 27 3.57 -9.30 13.02
CA ASN A 27 4.82 -9.97 13.38
C ASN A 27 4.72 -10.72 14.71
N LYS A 28 4.06 -10.14 15.72
CA LYS A 28 3.79 -10.83 17.00
C LYS A 28 2.89 -12.06 16.81
N ASN A 29 1.86 -11.97 15.96
CA ASN A 29 0.96 -13.10 15.68
C ASN A 29 1.67 -14.26 14.95
N TRP A 30 2.72 -13.96 14.18
CA TRP A 30 3.50 -14.96 13.44
C TRP A 30 4.58 -15.65 14.28
N ARG A 31 4.89 -15.14 15.47
CA ARG A 31 6.01 -15.64 16.29
C ARG A 31 5.87 -17.15 16.53
N GLY A 32 6.86 -17.91 16.10
CA GLY A 32 6.91 -19.37 16.27
C GLY A 32 5.98 -20.15 15.34
N ARG A 33 5.44 -19.53 14.29
CA ARG A 33 4.57 -20.19 13.30
C ARG A 33 5.28 -20.25 11.94
N PRO A 34 5.47 -21.43 11.35
CA PRO A 34 6.12 -21.55 10.05
C PRO A 34 5.19 -21.05 8.93
N LEU A 35 5.75 -20.26 8.01
CA LEU A 35 5.02 -19.65 6.88
C LEU A 35 5.11 -20.55 5.64
N VAL A 36 4.51 -21.75 5.72
CA VAL A 36 4.73 -22.83 4.74
C VAL A 36 3.93 -22.69 3.43
N SER A 37 2.91 -21.83 3.40
CA SER A 37 2.07 -21.63 2.21
C SER A 37 1.48 -20.22 2.14
N ARG A 38 1.10 -19.77 0.93
CA ARG A 38 0.39 -18.49 0.72
C ARG A 38 -0.87 -18.40 1.57
N GLU A 39 -1.62 -19.48 1.65
CA GLU A 39 -2.82 -19.59 2.47
C GLU A 39 -2.51 -19.42 3.96
N THR A 40 -1.46 -20.10 4.46
CA THR A 40 -1.00 -19.94 5.85
C THR A 40 -0.67 -18.49 6.16
N VAL A 41 0.05 -17.81 5.26
CA VAL A 41 0.40 -16.39 5.43
C VAL A 41 -0.86 -15.53 5.51
N VAL A 42 -1.79 -15.68 4.56
CA VAL A 42 -3.04 -14.90 4.53
C VAL A 42 -3.86 -15.14 5.81
N ASN A 43 -4.02 -16.40 6.21
CA ASN A 43 -4.75 -16.78 7.42
C ASN A 43 -4.10 -16.20 8.69
N LEU A 44 -2.77 -16.20 8.77
CA LEU A 44 -2.06 -15.62 9.91
C LEU A 44 -2.16 -14.09 9.94
N ILE A 45 -2.16 -13.40 8.80
CA ILE A 45 -2.39 -11.95 8.77
C ILE A 45 -3.82 -11.65 9.24
N GLY A 46 -4.83 -12.31 8.64
CA GLY A 46 -6.25 -12.08 8.93
C GLY A 46 -6.66 -12.39 10.37
N ASN A 47 -5.95 -13.32 11.03
CA ASN A 47 -6.22 -13.63 12.44
C ASN A 47 -5.58 -12.64 13.43
N THR A 48 -4.89 -11.60 12.96
CA THR A 48 -4.30 -10.58 13.83
C THR A 48 -5.38 -9.69 14.44
N LYS A 49 -5.53 -9.77 15.77
CA LYS A 49 -6.45 -8.93 16.56
C LYS A 49 -5.77 -8.39 17.81
N THR A 50 -6.19 -7.22 18.29
CA THR A 50 -5.70 -6.66 19.57
C THR A 50 -6.87 -6.41 20.52
N ALA A 51 -6.59 -6.41 21.84
CA ALA A 51 -7.58 -6.07 22.86
C ALA A 51 -8.13 -4.64 22.70
N LYS A 52 -7.38 -3.74 22.04
CA LYS A 52 -7.78 -2.36 21.74
C LYS A 52 -8.60 -2.23 20.44
N GLY A 53 -9.03 -3.34 19.85
CA GLY A 53 -9.99 -3.33 18.74
C GLY A 53 -9.40 -3.38 17.33
N LEU A 54 -8.08 -3.49 17.15
CA LEU A 54 -7.52 -3.73 15.82
C LEU A 54 -8.01 -5.08 15.29
N ARG A 55 -8.54 -5.10 14.05
CA ARG A 55 -8.89 -6.30 13.30
C ARG A 55 -8.36 -6.18 11.89
N ILE A 56 -7.58 -7.15 11.45
CA ILE A 56 -6.97 -7.15 10.12
C ILE A 56 -7.76 -8.10 9.21
N ARG A 57 -8.01 -7.68 7.97
CA ARG A 57 -8.50 -8.57 6.91
C ARG A 57 -7.41 -8.74 5.88
N ALA A 58 -7.20 -9.97 5.45
CA ALA A 58 -6.29 -10.31 4.38
C ALA A 58 -7.01 -11.26 3.42
N LYS A 59 -6.74 -11.10 2.13
CA LYS A 59 -7.20 -11.99 1.07
C LYS A 59 -6.06 -12.21 0.09
N PRO A 60 -6.00 -13.36 -0.58
CA PRO A 60 -5.10 -13.51 -1.72
C PRO A 60 -5.48 -12.48 -2.80
N ASP A 61 -4.45 -11.90 -3.41
CA ASP A 61 -4.60 -11.22 -4.70
C ASP A 61 -4.23 -12.23 -5.79
N GLU A 62 -5.20 -12.52 -6.66
CA GLU A 62 -5.07 -13.49 -7.74
C GLU A 62 -4.96 -12.81 -9.11
N ASN A 63 -4.91 -11.48 -9.12
CA ASN A 63 -4.65 -10.74 -10.33
C ASN A 63 -3.26 -11.07 -10.88
N ILE A 64 -3.19 -11.19 -12.21
CA ILE A 64 -1.93 -11.36 -12.92
C ILE A 64 -1.46 -9.97 -13.34
N TYR A 65 -0.30 -9.58 -12.84
CA TYR A 65 0.34 -8.31 -13.18
C TYR A 65 1.50 -8.58 -14.14
N GLU A 66 1.37 -8.08 -15.37
CA GLU A 66 2.43 -8.17 -16.36
C GLU A 66 3.66 -7.38 -15.91
N LYS A 67 4.82 -8.05 -15.90
CA LYS A 67 6.09 -7.41 -15.54
C LYS A 67 6.67 -6.68 -16.74
N GLY A 68 7.36 -5.57 -16.47
CA GLY A 68 8.08 -4.84 -17.51
C GLY A 68 7.17 -4.06 -18.46
N LYS A 69 5.91 -3.80 -18.08
CA LYS A 69 5.04 -2.90 -18.82
C LYS A 69 5.72 -1.53 -18.93
N LYS A 70 6.04 -1.12 -20.15
CA LYS A 70 6.57 0.21 -20.45
C LYS A 70 5.37 1.13 -20.70
N ILE A 71 5.38 2.27 -20.03
CA ILE A 71 4.42 3.34 -20.24
C ILE A 71 5.16 4.39 -21.07
N THR A 72 4.56 4.81 -22.17
CA THR A 72 5.09 5.91 -22.99
C THR A 72 4.89 7.24 -22.29
N ASP A 73 5.71 8.23 -22.62
CA ASP A 73 5.56 9.58 -22.05
C ASP A 73 4.16 10.15 -22.32
N SER A 74 3.60 9.90 -23.51
CA SER A 74 2.24 10.32 -23.87
C SER A 74 1.15 9.65 -23.02
N GLU A 75 1.29 8.35 -22.72
CA GLU A 75 0.35 7.68 -21.81
C GLU A 75 0.44 8.26 -20.40
N LEU A 76 1.64 8.55 -19.90
CA LEU A 76 1.83 9.14 -18.58
C LEU A 76 1.30 10.58 -18.52
N GLU A 77 1.52 11.38 -19.56
CA GLU A 77 0.99 12.74 -19.71
C GLU A 77 -0.55 12.77 -19.76
N SER A 78 -1.19 11.69 -20.23
CA SER A 78 -2.65 11.58 -20.22
C SER A 78 -3.24 11.44 -18.81
N VAL A 79 -2.41 11.12 -17.81
CA VAL A 79 -2.83 11.03 -16.41
C VAL A 79 -2.95 12.45 -15.84
N ASN A 80 -4.12 12.78 -15.28
CA ASN A 80 -4.36 14.08 -14.65
C ASN A 80 -3.68 14.17 -13.28
N ILE A 81 -2.37 14.41 -13.31
CA ILE A 81 -1.50 14.57 -12.13
C ILE A 81 -1.25 16.06 -11.89
N GLU A 82 -1.54 16.53 -10.68
CA GLU A 82 -1.26 17.89 -10.24
C GLU A 82 -0.35 17.87 -9.02
N GLY A 83 0.78 18.58 -9.08
CA GLY A 83 1.66 18.76 -7.91
C GLY A 83 0.92 19.38 -6.72
N SER A 84 1.30 18.98 -5.52
CA SER A 84 0.82 19.58 -4.27
C SER A 84 1.50 20.92 -4.00
N ASP A 85 0.83 21.81 -3.28
CA ASP A 85 1.34 23.15 -2.95
C ASP A 85 2.60 23.09 -2.06
N PHE A 86 2.77 21.99 -1.33
CA PHE A 86 3.95 21.68 -0.52
C PHE A 86 4.63 20.43 -1.08
N HIS A 87 5.91 20.54 -1.43
CA HIS A 87 6.71 19.48 -2.05
C HIS A 87 6.09 18.86 -3.31
N GLY A 88 5.57 19.69 -4.23
CA GLY A 88 4.92 19.24 -5.47
C GLY A 88 5.81 18.43 -6.41
N GLU A 89 7.13 18.47 -6.22
CA GLU A 89 8.10 17.61 -6.88
C GLU A 89 7.95 16.13 -6.49
N TRP A 90 7.36 15.84 -5.32
CA TRP A 90 7.15 14.49 -4.79
C TRP A 90 5.66 14.20 -4.58
N ASP A 91 4.95 15.13 -3.97
CA ASP A 91 3.57 14.98 -3.55
C ASP A 91 2.61 15.49 -4.62
N HIS A 92 1.60 14.71 -4.96
CA HIS A 92 0.72 15.04 -6.08
C HIS A 92 -0.70 14.53 -5.84
N ARG A 93 -1.64 15.09 -6.62
CA ARG A 93 -3.03 14.69 -6.68
C ARG A 93 -3.29 14.08 -8.04
N ILE A 94 -3.88 12.88 -8.06
CA ILE A 94 -4.37 12.25 -9.28
C ILE A 94 -5.88 12.46 -9.32
N LYS A 95 -6.36 13.18 -10.33
CA LYS A 95 -7.78 13.35 -10.59
C LYS A 95 -8.22 12.25 -11.55
N MET A 96 -9.30 11.56 -11.21
CA MET A 96 -9.95 10.67 -12.17
C MET A 96 -10.57 11.53 -13.26
N SER A 97 -10.12 11.32 -14.50
CA SER A 97 -10.83 11.76 -15.69
C SER A 97 -12.17 11.01 -15.72
N ASP A 98 -13.27 11.71 -15.91
CA ASP A 98 -14.54 11.04 -16.21
C ASP A 98 -14.33 10.34 -17.56
N VAL A 99 -14.13 9.01 -17.51
CA VAL A 99 -14.18 8.18 -18.70
C VAL A 99 -15.65 8.17 -19.10
N GLN A 100 -15.96 8.93 -20.15
CA GLN A 100 -17.29 8.97 -20.78
C GLN A 100 -17.55 7.69 -21.56
#